data_AF-A0AAJ6N7W0-F1
#
_entry.id   AF-A0AAJ6N7W0-F1
#
_cell.length_a   1.000
_cell.length_b   1.000
_cell.length_c   1.000
_cell.angle_alpha   90.00
_cell.angle_beta   90.00
_cell.angle_gamma   90.00
#
_symmetry.space_group_name_H-M   'P 1'
#
loop_
_entity.id
_entity.type
_entity.pdbx_description
1 polymer ?
#
loop_
_entity_poly.entity_id
_entity_poly.type
_entity_poly.pdbx_seq_one_letter_code
_entity_poly.pdbx_strand_id
1 'polypeptide(L)'
;MNPLDPIRNQIDSIDQQLIELFSQRLKCVEKVGKIKSEHGIPVYAPEREKQMIHARRIEAEKQGVPPDLIEDVLRRVMRESYANEHHHGFKTVNPHIKKIVIVGGKGKLGGLFARYFGYSGYQVETLDKEDWSNAQNILNKANVIIVSVPIQDTLTAIEALQPYLTDDMILADLTSVKAKPLAKMLEVHKGAVVGLHPMFGSDISSFAKQVVACCDGRMKESYQWLLEQIQIWGAKIEAINATEHDNTMTYIQALRHFSTFMAGLHLSKQPVNLSQLLNLSSPIYRLELAMIGRLFAQDAELYADIIADKPENLAVIKSLESSFKESIAYFEKGNKQGFIQAFETVHQWFGDYSEQFLKESSNLLQQANDYRK
;
A
#
# COMPACT_ATOMS: atom_id res chain seq x y z
N MET A 1 33.67 -38.37 15.18
CA MET A 1 33.17 -36.98 15.30
C MET A 1 33.34 -36.31 13.96
N ASN A 2 32.34 -35.55 13.53
CA ASN A 2 32.46 -34.80 12.29
C ASN A 2 33.42 -33.63 12.57
N PRO A 3 34.47 -33.41 11.75
CA PRO A 3 35.45 -32.34 12.00
C PRO A 3 34.83 -30.94 12.02
N LEU A 4 33.59 -30.79 11.54
CA LEU A 4 32.83 -29.54 11.59
C LEU A 4 32.15 -29.29 12.95
N ASP A 5 32.02 -30.30 13.81
CA ASP A 5 31.25 -30.20 15.06
C ASP A 5 31.75 -29.07 16.00
N PRO A 6 33.07 -28.87 16.21
CA PRO A 6 33.55 -27.76 17.05
C PRO A 6 33.21 -26.38 16.48
N ILE A 7 33.30 -26.22 15.15
CA ILE A 7 32.98 -24.95 14.47
C ILE A 7 31.48 -24.69 14.51
N ARG A 8 30.65 -25.72 14.31
CA ARG A 8 29.19 -25.61 14.41
C ARG A 8 28.75 -25.21 15.81
N ASN A 9 29.33 -25.80 16.85
CA ASN A 9 29.05 -25.41 18.23
C ASN A 9 29.44 -23.95 18.52
N GLN A 10 30.52 -23.46 17.91
CA GLN A 10 30.90 -22.05 18.01
C GLN A 10 29.91 -21.13 17.29
N ILE A 11 29.43 -21.52 16.10
CA ILE A 11 28.37 -20.81 15.37
C ILE A 11 27.09 -20.77 16.22
N ASP A 12 26.66 -21.90 16.77
CA ASP A 12 25.47 -21.98 17.63
C ASP A 12 25.56 -21.04 18.84
N SER A 13 26.74 -20.95 19.46
CA SER A 13 26.99 -20.02 20.57
C SER A 13 26.93 -18.54 20.15
N ILE A 14 27.41 -18.21 18.95
CA ILE A 14 27.30 -16.86 18.38
C ILE A 14 25.85 -16.53 18.07
N ASP A 15 25.12 -17.48 17.47
CA ASP A 15 23.70 -17.31 17.13
C ASP A 15 22.85 -17.11 18.39
N GLN A 16 23.17 -17.80 19.50
CA GLN A 16 22.53 -17.56 20.78
C GLN A 16 22.78 -16.14 21.31
N GLN A 17 24.00 -15.62 21.18
CA GLN A 17 24.31 -14.23 21.55
C GLN A 17 23.57 -13.22 20.66
N LEU A 18 23.41 -13.51 19.36
CA LEU A 18 22.61 -12.66 18.47
C LEU A 18 21.14 -12.58 18.92
N ILE A 19 20.55 -13.70 19.35
CA ILE A 19 19.18 -13.73 19.89
C ILE A 19 19.07 -12.83 21.13
N GLU A 20 20.04 -12.90 22.05
CA GLU A 20 20.06 -12.05 23.24
C GLU A 20 20.14 -10.56 22.88
N LEU A 21 21.01 -10.20 21.92
CA LEU A 21 21.15 -8.82 21.43
C LEU A 21 19.87 -8.33 20.73
N PHE A 22 19.22 -9.18 19.93
CA PHE A 22 17.93 -8.83 19.33
C PHE A 22 16.85 -8.61 20.38
N SER A 23 16.79 -9.46 21.42
CA SER A 23 15.87 -9.27 22.55
C SER A 23 16.09 -7.93 23.24
N GLN A 24 17.34 -7.57 23.53
CA GLN A 24 17.68 -6.27 24.12
C GLN A 24 17.27 -5.10 23.21
N ARG A 25 17.53 -5.22 21.90
CA ARG A 25 17.14 -4.20 20.93
C ARG A 25 15.61 -4.04 20.87
N LEU A 26 14.84 -5.12 20.91
CA LEU A 26 13.38 -5.06 20.94
C LEU A 26 12.85 -4.35 22.19
N LYS A 27 13.47 -4.56 23.36
CA LYS A 27 13.15 -3.80 24.59
C LYS A 27 13.43 -2.30 24.43
N CYS A 28 14.48 -1.92 23.70
CA CYS A 28 14.74 -0.51 23.39
C CYS A 28 13.67 0.06 22.43
N VAL A 29 13.26 -0.71 21.42
CA VAL A 29 12.18 -0.35 20.51
C VAL A 29 10.88 -0.14 21.27
N GLU A 30 10.56 -0.99 22.24
CA GLU A 30 9.38 -0.87 23.10
C GLU A 30 9.36 0.47 23.86
N LYS A 31 10.50 0.83 24.48
CA LYS A 31 10.66 2.13 25.16
C LYS A 31 10.50 3.30 24.18
N VAL A 32 11.06 3.19 22.98
CA VAL A 32 10.90 4.20 21.92
C VAL A 32 9.43 4.31 21.50
N GLY A 33 8.73 3.19 21.31
CA GLY A 33 7.30 3.16 20.95
C GLY A 33 6.44 3.86 21.99
N LYS A 34 6.69 3.62 23.28
CA LYS A 34 6.02 4.34 24.38
C LYS A 34 6.24 5.85 24.30
N ILE A 35 7.48 6.29 24.14
CA ILE A 35 7.82 7.73 24.03
C ILE A 35 7.18 8.35 22.78
N LYS A 36 7.23 7.66 21.63
CA LYS A 36 6.60 8.11 20.39
C LYS A 36 5.10 8.27 20.55
N SER A 37 4.44 7.31 21.19
CA SER A 37 3.00 7.37 21.48
C SER A 37 2.65 8.54 22.42
N GLU A 38 3.42 8.76 23.48
CA GLU A 38 3.20 9.88 24.40
C GLU A 38 3.41 11.25 23.73
N HIS A 39 4.40 11.38 22.85
CA HIS A 39 4.78 12.68 22.26
C HIS A 39 4.16 12.92 20.88
N GLY A 40 3.66 11.89 20.20
CA GLY A 40 3.09 11.98 18.85
C GLY A 40 4.12 11.97 17.75
N ILE A 41 5.24 11.29 17.99
CA ILE A 41 6.31 11.19 17.02
C ILE A 41 5.93 10.09 16.01
N PRO A 42 6.00 10.34 14.69
CA PRO A 42 5.66 9.35 13.68
C PRO A 42 6.41 8.03 13.83
N VAL A 43 5.72 6.93 13.52
CA VAL A 43 6.29 5.58 13.41
C VAL A 43 7.48 5.57 12.46
N TYR A 44 7.29 6.16 11.27
CA TYR A 44 8.27 6.16 10.19
C TYR A 44 9.14 7.43 10.21
N ALA A 45 10.46 7.25 10.29
CA ALA A 45 11.44 8.35 10.34
C ALA A 45 12.52 8.14 9.26
N PRO A 46 12.26 8.53 7.99
CA PRO A 46 13.10 8.18 6.84
C PRO A 46 14.56 8.61 6.99
N GLU A 47 14.81 9.86 7.38
CA GLU A 47 16.17 10.39 7.49
C GLU A 47 16.96 9.74 8.62
N ARG A 48 16.29 9.44 9.75
CA ARG A 48 16.92 8.73 10.87
C ARG A 48 17.32 7.30 10.48
N GLU A 49 16.47 6.62 9.72
CA GLU A 49 16.74 5.27 9.19
C GLU A 49 17.91 5.27 8.21
N LYS A 50 17.91 6.19 7.23
CA LYS A 50 19.00 6.34 6.25
C LYS A 50 20.33 6.58 6.95
N GLN A 51 20.38 7.54 7.89
CA GLN A 51 21.58 7.85 8.66
C GLN A 51 22.07 6.65 9.48
N MET A 52 21.15 5.93 10.13
CA MET A 52 21.48 4.75 10.91
C MET A 52 22.07 3.65 10.05
N ILE A 53 21.41 3.30 8.93
CA ILE A 53 21.87 2.26 8.01
C ILE A 53 23.25 2.65 7.45
N HIS A 54 23.40 3.88 6.95
CA HIS A 54 24.66 4.34 6.38
C HIS A 54 25.82 4.25 7.39
N ALA A 55 25.61 4.70 8.63
CA ALA A 55 26.63 4.60 9.68
C ALA A 55 27.02 3.15 9.98
N ARG A 56 26.04 2.22 10.02
CA ARG A 56 26.31 0.80 10.30
C ARG A 56 26.94 0.05 9.14
N ARG A 57 26.67 0.45 7.88
CA ARG A 57 27.40 -0.04 6.71
C ARG A 57 28.89 0.27 6.79
N ILE A 58 29.24 1.52 7.09
CA ILE A 58 30.65 1.96 7.24
C ILE A 58 31.35 1.20 8.38
N GLU A 59 30.67 0.98 9.50
CA GLU A 59 31.22 0.22 10.62
C GLU A 59 31.43 -1.26 10.28
N ALA A 60 30.48 -1.87 9.58
CA ALA A 60 30.58 -3.25 9.12
C ALA A 60 31.77 -3.45 8.17
N GLU A 61 31.94 -2.56 7.20
CA GLU A 61 33.08 -2.58 6.27
C GLU A 61 34.43 -2.57 7.01
N LYS A 62 34.56 -1.73 8.04
CA LYS A 62 35.80 -1.65 8.86
C LYS A 62 36.11 -2.94 9.62
N GLN A 63 35.11 -3.77 9.89
CA GLN A 63 35.24 -5.04 10.60
C GLN A 63 35.28 -6.26 9.66
N GLY A 64 35.30 -6.03 8.34
CA GLY A 64 35.27 -7.10 7.35
C GLY A 64 33.90 -7.78 7.22
N VAL A 65 32.84 -7.16 7.75
CA VAL A 65 31.46 -7.62 7.58
C VAL A 65 30.87 -6.99 6.32
N PRO A 66 30.26 -7.77 5.40
CA PRO A 66 29.63 -7.21 4.22
C PRO A 66 28.57 -6.16 4.58
N PRO A 67 28.62 -4.94 4.02
CA PRO A 67 27.68 -3.88 4.36
C PRO A 67 26.22 -4.19 3.98
N ASP A 68 26.01 -4.99 2.94
CA ASP A 68 24.65 -5.41 2.55
C ASP A 68 24.03 -6.40 3.54
N LEU A 69 24.84 -7.28 4.14
CA LEU A 69 24.39 -8.22 5.19
C LEU A 69 23.85 -7.46 6.41
N ILE A 70 24.60 -6.47 6.92
CA ILE A 70 24.16 -5.72 8.10
C ILE A 70 22.92 -4.87 7.79
N GLU A 71 22.83 -4.32 6.58
CA GLU A 71 21.66 -3.57 6.14
C GLU A 71 20.41 -4.46 6.11
N ASP A 72 20.50 -5.66 5.54
CA ASP A 72 19.38 -6.61 5.47
C ASP A 72 18.89 -7.02 6.87
N VAL A 73 19.82 -7.37 7.76
CA VAL A 73 19.50 -7.69 9.17
C VAL A 73 18.81 -6.51 9.83
N LEU A 74 19.37 -5.30 9.76
CA LEU A 74 18.79 -4.13 10.40
C LEU A 74 17.42 -3.78 9.82
N ARG A 75 17.23 -3.87 8.50
CA ARG A 75 15.93 -3.66 7.84
C ARG A 75 14.90 -4.67 8.29
N ARG A 76 15.27 -5.96 8.44
CA ARG A 76 14.35 -6.99 8.95
C ARG A 76 13.93 -6.72 10.39
N VAL A 77 14.85 -6.30 11.26
CA VAL A 77 14.51 -5.97 12.65
C VAL A 77 13.69 -4.67 12.75
N MET A 78 13.94 -3.69 11.88
CA MET A 78 13.10 -2.48 11.79
C MET A 78 11.66 -2.80 11.35
N ARG A 79 11.48 -3.69 10.38
CA ARG A 79 10.13 -4.16 9.99
C ARG A 79 9.37 -4.80 11.15
N GLU A 80 10.06 -5.60 11.96
CA GLU A 80 9.50 -6.17 13.20
C GLU A 80 9.11 -5.09 14.20
N SER A 81 9.87 -3.99 14.24
CA SER A 81 9.57 -2.85 15.10
C SER A 81 8.25 -2.19 14.70
N TYR A 82 8.06 -1.83 13.42
CA TYR A 82 6.82 -1.18 12.97
C TYR A 82 5.57 -2.03 13.16
N ALA A 83 5.68 -3.35 12.93
CA ALA A 83 4.56 -4.27 13.08
C ALA A 83 4.07 -4.33 14.53
N ASN A 84 4.97 -4.20 15.51
CA ASN A 84 4.65 -4.29 16.93
C ASN A 84 4.38 -2.92 17.58
N GLU A 85 4.55 -1.78 16.88
CA GLU A 85 4.39 -0.44 17.47
C GLU A 85 2.94 -0.17 17.97
N HIS A 86 1.93 -0.84 17.41
CA HIS A 86 0.54 -0.69 17.85
C HIS A 86 0.26 -1.23 19.26
N HIS A 87 1.14 -2.06 19.84
CA HIS A 87 0.96 -2.61 21.20
C HIS A 87 0.88 -1.52 22.29
N HIS A 88 1.48 -0.35 22.05
CA HIS A 88 1.42 0.79 22.98
C HIS A 88 0.34 1.81 22.61
N GLY A 89 -0.47 1.51 21.60
CA GLY A 89 -1.36 2.48 20.96
C GLY A 89 -0.61 3.60 20.25
N PHE A 90 -1.35 4.47 19.60
CA PHE A 90 -0.84 5.69 18.97
C PHE A 90 -1.39 6.91 19.69
N LYS A 91 -0.67 8.05 19.61
CA LYS A 91 -1.20 9.32 20.11
C LYS A 91 -2.54 9.62 19.45
N THR A 92 -3.52 9.98 20.27
CA THR A 92 -4.74 10.65 19.82
C THR A 92 -4.39 12.09 19.44
N VAL A 93 -4.30 12.38 18.14
CA VAL A 93 -3.98 13.74 17.66
C VAL A 93 -5.03 14.74 18.10
N ASN A 94 -6.32 14.39 17.98
CA ASN A 94 -7.42 15.27 18.38
C ASN A 94 -8.35 14.61 19.43
N PRO A 95 -8.09 14.81 20.73
CA PRO A 95 -8.90 14.23 21.81
C PRO A 95 -10.37 14.73 21.87
N HIS A 96 -10.72 15.77 21.11
CA HIS A 96 -12.09 16.28 21.04
C HIS A 96 -12.99 15.44 20.13
N ILE A 97 -12.41 14.64 19.23
CA ILE A 97 -13.15 13.69 18.39
C ILE A 97 -13.58 12.52 19.25
N LYS A 98 -14.88 12.45 19.53
CA LYS A 98 -15.48 11.45 20.40
C LYS A 98 -15.95 10.23 19.65
N LYS A 99 -16.42 10.37 18.41
CA LYS A 99 -16.99 9.26 17.65
C LYS A 99 -16.66 9.36 16.16
N ILE A 100 -16.09 8.28 15.63
CA ILE A 100 -15.84 8.07 14.20
C ILE A 100 -16.74 6.94 13.73
N VAL A 101 -17.49 7.17 12.65
CA VAL A 101 -18.31 6.13 12.01
C VAL A 101 -17.67 5.75 10.67
N ILE A 102 -17.46 4.46 10.45
CA ILE A 102 -16.97 3.95 9.16
C ILE A 102 -18.11 3.20 8.45
N VAL A 103 -18.58 3.78 7.35
CA VAL A 103 -19.56 3.14 6.46
C VAL A 103 -18.84 2.09 5.62
N GLY A 104 -19.27 0.83 5.68
CA GLY A 104 -18.50 -0.30 5.16
C GLY A 104 -17.37 -0.75 6.09
N GLY A 105 -17.49 -0.46 7.40
CA GLY A 105 -16.46 -0.74 8.40
C GLY A 105 -16.19 -2.22 8.66
N LYS A 106 -17.13 -3.13 8.36
CA LYS A 106 -16.87 -4.59 8.39
C LYS A 106 -16.08 -5.07 7.16
N GLY A 107 -15.95 -4.24 6.13
CA GLY A 107 -15.11 -4.50 4.96
C GLY A 107 -13.62 -4.54 5.30
N LYS A 108 -12.79 -5.11 4.41
CA LYS A 108 -11.36 -5.33 4.67
C LYS A 108 -10.60 -4.02 4.95
N LEU A 109 -10.76 -3.01 4.10
CA LEU A 109 -10.07 -1.72 4.23
C LEU A 109 -10.70 -0.85 5.34
N GLY A 110 -12.03 -0.76 5.39
CA GLY A 110 -12.76 -0.06 6.45
C GLY A 110 -12.40 -0.60 7.84
N GLY A 111 -12.33 -1.93 7.98
CA GLY A 111 -11.93 -2.59 9.22
C GLY A 111 -10.46 -2.37 9.59
N LEU A 112 -9.57 -2.21 8.61
CA LEU A 112 -8.18 -1.81 8.88
C LEU A 112 -8.12 -0.40 9.51
N PHE A 113 -8.82 0.57 8.92
CA PHE A 113 -8.89 1.93 9.47
C PHE A 113 -9.59 1.94 10.84
N ALA A 114 -10.67 1.16 11.01
CA ALA A 114 -11.35 1.03 12.30
C ALA A 114 -10.39 0.60 13.42
N ARG A 115 -9.55 -0.42 13.17
CA ARG A 115 -8.53 -0.87 14.14
C ARG A 115 -7.51 0.22 14.46
N TYR A 116 -7.01 0.93 13.44
CA TYR A 116 -5.98 1.96 13.65
C TYR A 116 -6.51 3.20 14.39
N PHE A 117 -7.77 3.60 14.14
CA PHE A 117 -8.44 4.60 14.97
C PHE A 117 -8.64 4.10 16.41
N GLY A 118 -9.02 2.83 16.60
CA GLY A 118 -9.10 2.21 17.92
C GLY A 118 -7.76 2.21 18.66
N TYR A 119 -6.66 1.86 18.00
CA TYR A 119 -5.30 1.97 18.55
C TYR A 119 -4.91 3.40 18.90
N SER A 120 -5.54 4.38 18.27
CA SER A 120 -5.32 5.81 18.54
C SER A 120 -6.29 6.38 19.59
N GLY A 121 -7.08 5.54 20.25
CA GLY A 121 -7.96 5.93 21.35
C GLY A 121 -9.32 6.52 20.94
N TYR A 122 -9.69 6.49 19.65
CA TYR A 122 -11.00 6.97 19.21
C TYR A 122 -12.09 5.89 19.40
N GLN A 123 -13.31 6.31 19.75
CA GLN A 123 -14.47 5.42 19.65
C GLN A 123 -14.85 5.28 18.18
N VAL A 124 -14.87 4.03 17.71
CA VAL A 124 -15.22 3.71 16.32
C VAL A 124 -16.49 2.88 16.30
N GLU A 125 -17.46 3.28 15.48
CA GLU A 125 -18.63 2.48 15.13
C GLU A 125 -18.64 2.20 13.63
N THR A 126 -19.30 1.10 13.24
CA THR A 126 -19.40 0.67 11.84
C THR A 126 -20.85 0.72 11.38
N LEU A 127 -21.07 1.16 10.15
CA LEU A 127 -22.38 1.12 9.49
C LEU A 127 -22.25 0.32 8.19
N ASP A 128 -22.80 -0.88 8.14
CA ASP A 128 -22.75 -1.75 6.96
C ASP A 128 -24.16 -1.96 6.36
N LYS A 129 -24.27 -2.77 5.30
CA LYS A 129 -25.50 -2.91 4.49
C LYS A 129 -26.76 -3.23 5.31
N GLU A 130 -26.64 -4.05 6.35
CA GLU A 130 -27.78 -4.44 7.21
C GLU A 130 -28.10 -3.42 8.32
N ASP A 131 -27.21 -2.45 8.55
CA ASP A 131 -27.28 -1.55 9.70
C ASP A 131 -28.08 -0.26 9.41
N TRP A 132 -28.51 -0.04 8.14
CA TRP A 132 -29.20 1.19 7.72
C TRP A 132 -30.53 1.45 8.44
N SER A 133 -31.23 0.40 8.87
CA SER A 133 -32.44 0.53 9.70
C SER A 133 -32.18 1.23 11.04
N ASN A 134 -30.93 1.18 11.52
CA ASN A 134 -30.47 1.79 12.76
C ASN A 134 -29.48 2.97 12.51
N ALA A 135 -29.39 3.45 11.26
CA ALA A 135 -28.43 4.49 10.87
C ALA A 135 -28.53 5.75 11.75
N GLN A 136 -29.75 6.18 12.08
CA GLN A 136 -29.98 7.34 12.95
C GLN A 136 -29.24 7.23 14.29
N ASN A 137 -29.24 6.05 14.92
CA ASN A 137 -28.57 5.84 16.20
C ASN A 137 -27.06 5.72 16.06
N ILE A 138 -26.60 5.03 15.00
CA ILE A 138 -25.16 4.85 14.72
C ILE A 138 -24.51 6.17 14.35
N LEU A 139 -25.16 7.01 13.55
CA LEU A 139 -24.63 8.30 13.10
C LEU A 139 -24.85 9.42 14.12
N ASN A 140 -25.71 9.21 15.12
CA ASN A 140 -25.96 10.18 16.17
C ASN A 140 -24.66 10.58 16.88
N LYS A 141 -24.39 11.89 16.94
CA LYS A 141 -23.19 12.49 17.54
C LYS A 141 -21.87 12.02 16.94
N ALA A 142 -21.86 11.51 15.71
CA ALA A 142 -20.63 11.28 14.98
C ALA A 142 -19.90 12.62 14.76
N ASN A 143 -18.57 12.62 14.91
CA ASN A 143 -17.74 13.77 14.52
C ASN A 143 -17.14 13.57 13.14
N VAL A 144 -16.89 12.32 12.76
CA VAL A 144 -16.30 11.93 11.48
C VAL A 144 -17.10 10.77 10.90
N ILE A 145 -17.42 10.85 9.61
CA ILE A 145 -17.97 9.74 8.84
C ILE A 145 -16.99 9.42 7.71
N ILE A 146 -16.58 8.16 7.60
CA ILE A 146 -15.65 7.69 6.58
C ILE A 146 -16.35 6.63 5.73
N VAL A 147 -16.43 6.86 4.42
CA VAL A 147 -17.06 5.94 3.46
C VAL A 147 -16.01 4.99 2.87
N SER A 148 -16.19 3.69 3.10
CA SER A 148 -15.31 2.61 2.65
C SER A 148 -16.12 1.41 2.12
N VAL A 149 -17.02 1.68 1.17
CA VAL A 149 -17.85 0.68 0.48
C VAL A 149 -17.34 0.42 -0.94
N PRO A 150 -17.85 -0.61 -1.66
CA PRO A 150 -17.52 -0.81 -3.08
C PRO A 150 -17.77 0.44 -3.92
N ILE A 151 -17.02 0.59 -5.02
CA ILE A 151 -17.07 1.80 -5.87
C ILE A 151 -18.48 2.02 -6.42
N GLN A 152 -19.13 0.96 -6.92
CA GLN A 152 -20.52 1.01 -7.37
C GLN A 152 -21.53 1.48 -6.31
N ASP A 153 -21.29 1.19 -5.03
CA ASP A 153 -22.20 1.53 -3.92
C ASP A 153 -21.88 2.91 -3.31
N THR A 154 -20.74 3.52 -3.66
CA THR A 154 -20.19 4.71 -2.99
C THR A 154 -21.10 5.92 -3.10
N LEU A 155 -21.56 6.28 -4.31
CA LEU A 155 -22.36 7.49 -4.50
C LEU A 155 -23.72 7.36 -3.80
N THR A 156 -24.32 6.17 -3.85
CA THR A 156 -25.57 5.86 -3.16
C THR A 156 -25.40 5.91 -1.64
N ALA A 157 -24.29 5.38 -1.12
CA ALA A 157 -24.00 5.45 0.32
C ALA A 157 -23.77 6.90 0.79
N ILE A 158 -23.05 7.72 0.01
CA ILE A 158 -22.84 9.14 0.32
C ILE A 158 -24.18 9.89 0.32
N GLU A 159 -25.04 9.65 -0.68
CA GLU A 159 -26.38 10.26 -0.75
C GLU A 159 -27.24 9.88 0.46
N ALA A 160 -27.24 8.60 0.84
CA ALA A 160 -28.03 8.10 1.96
C ALA A 160 -27.58 8.68 3.32
N LEU A 161 -26.38 9.26 3.42
CA LEU A 161 -25.92 9.94 4.63
C LEU A 161 -26.55 11.33 4.82
N GLN A 162 -27.02 11.97 3.74
CA GLN A 162 -27.47 13.37 3.74
C GLN A 162 -28.41 13.74 4.90
N PRO A 163 -29.42 12.93 5.29
CA PRO A 163 -30.34 13.30 6.38
C PRO A 163 -29.69 13.36 7.77
N TYR A 164 -28.50 12.77 7.93
CA TYR A 164 -27.81 12.62 9.20
C TYR A 164 -26.61 13.57 9.38
N LEU A 165 -26.20 14.25 8.31
CA LEU A 165 -25.05 15.13 8.31
C LEU A 165 -25.35 16.46 9.00
N THR A 166 -24.45 16.89 9.88
CA THR A 166 -24.46 18.22 10.49
C THR A 166 -23.18 18.96 10.13
N ASP A 167 -23.24 20.29 9.99
CA ASP A 167 -22.14 21.12 9.45
C ASP A 167 -20.81 21.02 10.24
N ASP A 168 -20.85 20.55 11.49
CA ASP A 168 -19.68 20.31 12.35
C ASP A 168 -19.00 18.95 12.10
N MET A 169 -19.62 18.05 11.34
CA MET A 169 -19.04 16.76 10.96
C MET A 169 -17.95 16.89 9.89
N ILE A 170 -17.02 15.95 9.89
CA ILE A 170 -16.09 15.70 8.79
C ILE A 170 -16.61 14.51 7.98
N LEU A 171 -16.79 14.68 6.67
CA LEU A 171 -17.12 13.61 5.75
C LEU A 171 -15.88 13.26 4.91
N ALA A 172 -15.50 11.98 4.91
CA ALA A 172 -14.37 11.48 4.13
C ALA A 172 -14.69 10.17 3.43
N ASP A 173 -13.87 9.80 2.45
CA ASP A 173 -13.94 8.51 1.77
C ASP A 173 -12.56 7.86 1.65
N LEU A 174 -12.54 6.53 1.43
CA LEU A 174 -11.33 5.72 1.17
C LEU A 174 -11.32 5.08 -0.23
N THR A 175 -12.12 5.59 -1.17
CA THR A 175 -12.36 4.89 -2.44
C THR A 175 -11.17 5.00 -3.40
N SER A 176 -11.13 4.15 -4.43
CA SER A 176 -10.02 4.17 -5.40
C SER A 176 -10.16 5.24 -6.48
N VAL A 177 -11.34 5.85 -6.63
CA VAL A 177 -11.66 6.92 -7.61
C VAL A 177 -12.06 8.18 -6.84
N LYS A 178 -11.66 9.38 -7.24
CA LYS A 178 -11.77 10.57 -6.38
C LYS A 178 -12.70 11.64 -6.91
N ALA A 179 -12.76 11.88 -8.22
CA ALA A 179 -13.50 13.00 -8.77
C ALA A 179 -15.01 12.93 -8.45
N LYS A 180 -15.67 11.80 -8.76
CA LYS A 180 -17.11 11.63 -8.51
C LYS A 180 -17.44 11.55 -7.01
N PRO A 181 -16.74 10.74 -6.18
CA PRO A 181 -17.05 10.68 -4.75
C PRO A 181 -16.82 12.00 -4.03
N LEU A 182 -15.72 12.71 -4.33
CA LEU A 182 -15.44 14.01 -3.71
C LEU A 182 -16.50 15.05 -4.07
N ALA A 183 -16.89 15.11 -5.36
CA ALA A 183 -17.97 16.00 -5.79
C ALA A 183 -19.29 15.68 -5.09
N LYS A 184 -19.62 14.39 -4.95
CA LYS A 184 -20.86 13.97 -4.27
C LYS A 184 -20.83 14.28 -2.78
N MET A 185 -19.71 14.07 -2.09
CA MET A 185 -19.56 14.48 -0.68
C MET A 185 -19.72 16.00 -0.51
N LEU A 186 -19.17 16.80 -1.42
CA LEU A 186 -19.30 18.27 -1.40
C LEU A 186 -20.73 18.75 -1.67
N GLU A 187 -21.51 18.00 -2.44
CA GLU A 187 -22.92 18.26 -2.74
C GLU A 187 -23.81 18.00 -1.53
N VAL A 188 -23.64 16.84 -0.85
CA VAL A 188 -24.51 16.42 0.25
C VAL A 188 -24.12 17.02 1.60
N HIS A 189 -22.87 17.44 1.77
CA HIS A 189 -22.33 17.96 3.02
C HIS A 189 -21.90 19.42 2.88
N LYS A 190 -22.25 20.28 3.85
CA LYS A 190 -21.81 21.68 3.90
C LYS A 190 -20.55 21.88 4.75
N GLY A 191 -20.26 20.96 5.66
CA GLY A 191 -19.10 21.00 6.54
C GLY A 191 -17.80 20.59 5.83
N ALA A 192 -16.89 20.03 6.63
CA ALA A 192 -15.56 19.64 6.20
C ALA A 192 -15.58 18.35 5.35
N VAL A 193 -14.87 18.36 4.22
CA VAL A 193 -14.83 17.25 3.26
C VAL A 193 -13.40 16.97 2.80
N VAL A 194 -12.98 15.70 2.84
CA VAL A 194 -11.67 15.25 2.33
C VAL A 194 -11.79 13.89 1.67
N GLY A 195 -11.24 13.73 0.47
CA GLY A 195 -11.15 12.44 -0.19
C GLY A 195 -9.80 11.79 0.03
N LEU A 196 -9.77 10.53 0.46
CA LEU A 196 -8.53 9.77 0.67
C LEU A 196 -8.51 8.53 -0.22
N HIS A 197 -7.32 8.16 -0.70
CA HIS A 197 -7.10 6.88 -1.38
C HIS A 197 -5.84 6.23 -0.79
N PRO A 198 -6.00 5.24 0.09
CA PRO A 198 -4.90 4.39 0.52
C PRO A 198 -4.36 3.58 -0.66
N MET A 199 -3.11 3.81 -1.05
CA MET A 199 -2.48 3.17 -2.22
C MET A 199 -2.01 1.73 -1.93
N PHE A 200 -2.72 1.04 -1.03
CA PHE A 200 -2.37 -0.26 -0.48
C PHE A 200 -3.62 -1.05 -0.08
N GLY A 201 -3.49 -2.38 -0.06
CA GLY A 201 -4.53 -3.29 0.38
C GLY A 201 -4.63 -3.43 1.90
N SER A 202 -5.60 -4.21 2.36
CA SER A 202 -5.83 -4.47 3.79
C SER A 202 -4.82 -5.42 4.44
N ASP A 203 -3.91 -6.00 3.66
CA ASP A 203 -2.93 -7.02 4.04
C ASP A 203 -1.62 -6.46 4.58
N ILE A 204 -1.52 -5.13 4.71
CA ILE A 204 -0.34 -4.48 5.29
C ILE A 204 -0.16 -4.83 6.76
N SER A 205 1.09 -5.05 7.17
CA SER A 205 1.46 -5.23 8.58
C SER A 205 1.59 -3.90 9.34
N SER A 206 1.86 -2.79 8.63
CA SER A 206 2.03 -1.46 9.19
C SER A 206 1.79 -0.37 8.12
N PHE A 207 1.33 0.81 8.54
CA PHE A 207 1.22 2.01 7.70
C PHE A 207 2.59 2.63 7.37
N ALA A 208 3.67 2.19 8.02
CA ALA A 208 5.02 2.65 7.72
C ALA A 208 5.33 2.54 6.21
N LYS A 209 5.75 3.66 5.60
CA LYS A 209 6.11 3.78 4.17
C LYS A 209 4.95 3.64 3.19
N GLN A 210 3.73 3.44 3.67
CA GLN A 210 2.56 3.42 2.83
C GLN A 210 2.18 4.83 2.36
N VAL A 211 1.54 4.93 1.21
CA VAL A 211 1.10 6.22 0.65
C VAL A 211 -0.42 6.32 0.72
N VAL A 212 -0.92 7.47 1.15
CA VAL A 212 -2.34 7.84 1.07
C VAL A 212 -2.44 9.11 0.25
N ALA A 213 -3.09 9.04 -0.91
CA ALA A 213 -3.39 10.23 -1.70
C ALA A 213 -4.51 11.03 -1.01
N CYS A 214 -4.36 12.35 -0.95
CA CYS A 214 -5.29 13.27 -0.30
C CYS A 214 -5.80 14.30 -1.30
N CYS A 215 -7.10 14.26 -1.54
CA CYS A 215 -7.83 15.20 -2.38
C CYS A 215 -8.64 16.14 -1.48
N ASP A 216 -8.17 17.38 -1.33
CA ASP A 216 -8.83 18.38 -0.49
C ASP A 216 -10.22 18.74 -1.06
N GLY A 217 -11.26 18.68 -0.23
CA GLY A 217 -12.62 19.11 -0.57
C GLY A 217 -12.96 20.50 -0.03
N ARG A 218 -13.26 20.58 1.28
CA ARG A 218 -13.66 21.83 1.95
C ARG A 218 -13.22 21.85 3.42
N MET A 219 -12.88 23.04 3.95
CA MET A 219 -12.50 23.27 5.35
C MET A 219 -11.32 22.41 5.82
N LYS A 220 -10.18 22.53 5.11
CA LYS A 220 -8.96 21.74 5.37
C LYS A 220 -8.49 21.75 6.81
N GLU A 221 -8.57 22.91 7.46
CA GLU A 221 -8.16 23.09 8.85
C GLU A 221 -8.91 22.16 9.80
N SER A 222 -10.18 21.85 9.51
CA SER A 222 -11.03 20.98 10.35
C SER A 222 -10.61 19.51 10.33
N TYR A 223 -10.01 19.02 9.24
CA TYR A 223 -9.55 17.63 9.10
C TYR A 223 -8.02 17.48 9.10
N GLN A 224 -7.27 18.55 9.33
CA GLN A 224 -5.80 18.48 9.34
C GLN A 224 -5.29 17.45 10.36
N TRP A 225 -5.94 17.36 11.52
CA TRP A 225 -5.63 16.36 12.55
C TRP A 225 -5.77 14.91 12.06
N LEU A 226 -6.70 14.64 11.12
CA LEU A 226 -6.91 13.31 10.55
C LEU A 226 -5.73 12.91 9.67
N LEU A 227 -5.20 13.85 8.87
CA LEU A 227 -4.00 13.64 8.07
C LEU A 227 -2.78 13.40 8.96
N GLU A 228 -2.62 14.21 10.02
CA GLU A 228 -1.57 14.04 11.03
C GLU A 228 -1.68 12.70 11.74
N GLN A 229 -2.90 12.23 12.04
CA GLN A 229 -3.12 10.92 12.67
C GLN A 229 -2.63 9.78 11.77
N ILE A 230 -2.92 9.85 10.46
CA ILE A 230 -2.45 8.89 9.47
C ILE A 230 -0.92 8.94 9.32
N GLN A 231 -0.32 10.14 9.41
CA GLN A 231 1.13 10.29 9.43
C GLN A 231 1.77 9.70 10.69
N ILE A 232 1.13 9.83 11.87
CA ILE A 232 1.59 9.19 13.10
C ILE A 232 1.68 7.67 12.93
N TRP A 233 0.72 7.06 12.23
CA TRP A 233 0.75 5.63 11.90
C TRP A 233 1.91 5.24 10.96
N GLY A 234 2.55 6.23 10.33
CA GLY A 234 3.75 6.06 9.50
C GLY A 234 3.54 6.20 8.00
N ALA A 235 2.31 6.54 7.56
CA ALA A 235 2.02 6.74 6.16
C ALA A 235 2.46 8.13 5.68
N LYS A 236 2.78 8.21 4.39
CA LYS A 236 3.02 9.47 3.67
C LYS A 236 1.71 9.96 3.07
N ILE A 237 1.36 11.21 3.34
CA ILE A 237 0.26 11.89 2.66
C ILE A 237 0.80 12.55 1.40
N GLU A 238 0.18 12.24 0.27
CA GLU A 238 0.48 12.88 -1.02
C GLU A 238 -0.72 13.72 -1.45
N ALA A 239 -0.59 15.04 -1.44
CA ALA A 239 -1.66 15.95 -1.83
C ALA A 239 -1.78 15.98 -3.36
N ILE A 240 -2.99 15.80 -3.89
CA ILE A 240 -3.25 15.78 -5.33
C ILE A 240 -4.69 16.23 -5.61
N ASN A 241 -4.91 16.86 -6.77
CA ASN A 241 -6.28 17.20 -7.20
C ASN A 241 -7.05 15.92 -7.57
N ALA A 242 -8.36 15.85 -7.28
CA ALA A 242 -9.16 14.66 -7.56
C ALA A 242 -9.21 14.27 -9.06
N THR A 243 -9.25 15.24 -9.96
CA THR A 243 -9.21 14.99 -11.42
C THR A 243 -7.83 14.51 -11.86
N GLU A 244 -6.77 15.11 -11.33
CA GLU A 244 -5.39 14.71 -11.62
C GLU A 244 -5.07 13.30 -11.08
N HIS A 245 -5.58 13.00 -9.89
CA HIS A 245 -5.54 11.67 -9.29
C HIS A 245 -6.16 10.64 -10.23
N ASP A 246 -7.41 10.86 -10.66
CA ASP A 246 -8.12 9.89 -11.50
C ASP A 246 -7.44 9.75 -12.87
N ASN A 247 -6.89 10.83 -13.43
CA ASN A 247 -6.09 10.78 -14.65
C ASN A 247 -4.82 9.93 -14.46
N THR A 248 -4.15 10.05 -13.32
CA THR A 248 -2.97 9.25 -13.01
C THR A 248 -3.33 7.78 -12.78
N MET A 249 -4.46 7.49 -12.14
CA MET A 249 -4.95 6.13 -11.93
C MET A 249 -5.32 5.40 -13.24
N THR A 250 -5.60 6.14 -14.32
CA THR A 250 -5.73 5.57 -15.68
C THR A 250 -4.49 4.74 -16.05
N TYR A 251 -3.29 5.22 -15.71
CA TYR A 251 -2.03 4.56 -16.02
C TYR A 251 -1.57 3.60 -14.91
N ILE A 252 -1.71 4.01 -13.64
CA ILE A 252 -1.24 3.22 -12.49
C ILE A 252 -2.11 1.98 -12.24
N GLN A 253 -3.43 2.13 -12.39
CA GLN A 253 -4.40 1.08 -12.06
C GLN A 253 -5.06 0.51 -13.32
N ALA A 254 -5.82 1.31 -14.08
CA ALA A 254 -6.67 0.77 -15.15
C ALA A 254 -5.84 0.06 -16.24
N LEU A 255 -4.83 0.74 -16.80
CA LEU A 255 -3.92 0.17 -17.79
C LEU A 255 -3.17 -1.06 -17.26
N ARG A 256 -2.62 -0.96 -16.05
CA ARG A 256 -1.80 -2.02 -15.45
C ARG A 256 -2.64 -3.26 -15.14
N HIS A 257 -3.77 -3.10 -14.46
CA HIS A 257 -4.67 -4.20 -14.11
C HIS A 257 -5.27 -4.86 -15.34
N PHE A 258 -5.69 -4.09 -16.35
CA PHE A 258 -6.19 -4.66 -17.61
C PHE A 258 -5.10 -5.46 -18.34
N SER A 259 -3.88 -4.92 -18.42
CA SER A 259 -2.73 -5.63 -19.01
C SER A 259 -2.44 -6.95 -18.30
N THR A 260 -2.44 -6.96 -16.96
CA THR A 260 -2.26 -8.18 -16.17
C THR A 260 -3.41 -9.17 -16.32
N PHE A 261 -4.66 -8.69 -16.33
CA PHE A 261 -5.85 -9.51 -16.57
C PHE A 261 -5.78 -10.19 -17.94
N MET A 262 -5.47 -9.42 -18.98
CA MET A 262 -5.31 -9.94 -20.35
C MET A 262 -4.20 -10.99 -20.43
N ALA A 263 -3.05 -10.75 -19.80
CA ALA A 263 -1.95 -11.72 -19.76
C ALA A 263 -2.37 -13.04 -19.08
N GLY A 264 -3.07 -12.96 -17.94
CA GLY A 264 -3.61 -14.14 -17.26
C GLY A 264 -4.69 -14.88 -18.07
N LEU A 265 -5.62 -14.14 -18.68
CA LEU A 265 -6.66 -14.69 -19.56
C LEU A 265 -6.07 -15.38 -20.80
N HIS A 266 -5.00 -14.80 -21.36
CA HIS A 266 -4.29 -15.42 -22.47
C HIS A 266 -3.58 -16.70 -22.03
N LEU A 267 -2.85 -16.66 -20.91
CA LEU A 267 -2.13 -17.80 -20.36
C LEU A 267 -3.07 -18.96 -20.00
N SER A 268 -4.26 -18.67 -19.44
CA SER A 268 -5.26 -19.69 -19.08
C SER A 268 -5.84 -20.44 -20.28
N LYS A 269 -5.63 -19.95 -21.49
CA LYS A 269 -6.09 -20.57 -22.75
C LYS A 269 -4.98 -21.30 -23.51
N GLN A 270 -3.74 -21.24 -23.01
CA GLN A 270 -2.61 -21.92 -23.65
C GLN A 270 -2.55 -23.40 -23.27
N PRO A 271 -2.02 -24.28 -24.15
CA PRO A 271 -1.84 -25.70 -23.86
C PRO A 271 -0.62 -25.95 -22.96
N VAL A 272 -0.57 -25.28 -21.80
CA VAL A 272 0.55 -25.33 -20.85
C VAL A 272 0.09 -25.78 -19.47
N ASN A 273 0.97 -26.48 -18.77
CA ASN A 273 0.75 -26.82 -17.37
C ASN A 273 1.52 -25.83 -16.47
N LEU A 274 0.80 -25.09 -15.62
CA LEU A 274 1.39 -24.07 -14.75
C LEU A 274 2.45 -24.63 -13.80
N SER A 275 2.28 -25.85 -13.26
CA SER A 275 3.30 -26.43 -12.37
C SER A 275 4.59 -26.73 -13.11
N GLN A 276 4.50 -27.13 -14.38
CA GLN A 276 5.68 -27.35 -15.22
C GLN A 276 6.41 -26.03 -15.52
N LEU A 277 5.67 -24.95 -15.83
CA LEU A 277 6.26 -23.62 -16.00
C LEU A 277 7.00 -23.18 -14.73
N LEU A 278 6.38 -23.34 -13.56
CA LEU A 278 6.98 -22.96 -12.28
C LEU A 278 8.22 -23.78 -11.93
N ASN A 279 8.26 -25.06 -12.29
CA ASN A 279 9.41 -25.93 -12.05
C ASN A 279 10.63 -25.53 -12.90
N LEU A 280 10.40 -24.95 -14.09
CA LEU A 280 11.45 -24.46 -14.98
C LEU A 280 11.77 -22.97 -14.76
N SER A 281 11.02 -22.28 -13.90
CA SER A 281 11.18 -20.85 -13.65
C SER A 281 12.31 -20.56 -12.66
N SER A 282 13.24 -19.69 -13.06
CA SER A 282 14.13 -18.99 -12.12
C SER A 282 13.31 -18.06 -11.20
N PRO A 283 13.89 -17.50 -10.12
CA PRO A 283 13.16 -16.62 -9.21
C PRO A 283 12.45 -15.46 -9.91
N ILE A 284 13.08 -14.82 -10.90
CA ILE A 284 12.45 -13.71 -11.64
C ILE A 284 11.23 -14.16 -12.44
N TYR A 285 11.32 -15.26 -13.19
CA TYR A 285 10.18 -15.75 -13.98
C TYR A 285 9.04 -16.27 -13.10
N ARG A 286 9.37 -16.84 -11.93
CA ARG A 286 8.36 -17.20 -10.95
C ARG A 286 7.66 -15.96 -10.40
N LEU A 287 8.40 -14.89 -10.14
CA LEU A 287 7.84 -13.61 -9.70
C LEU A 287 6.91 -13.01 -10.76
N GLU A 288 7.28 -13.04 -12.04
CA GLU A 288 6.40 -12.59 -13.13
C GLU A 288 5.06 -13.34 -13.14
N LEU A 289 5.10 -14.67 -13.04
CA LEU A 289 3.88 -15.48 -12.93
C LEU A 289 3.09 -15.18 -11.66
N ALA A 290 3.76 -14.95 -10.53
CA ALA A 290 3.11 -14.58 -9.27
C ALA A 290 2.42 -13.22 -9.37
N MET A 291 3.01 -12.24 -10.05
CA MET A 291 2.42 -10.91 -10.27
C MET A 291 1.16 -10.97 -11.13
N ILE A 292 1.08 -11.91 -12.07
CA ILE A 292 -0.14 -12.20 -12.82
C ILE A 292 -1.16 -12.92 -11.92
N GLY A 293 -0.76 -14.04 -11.32
CA GLY A 293 -1.66 -14.92 -10.57
C GLY A 293 -2.31 -14.24 -9.36
N ARG A 294 -1.57 -13.39 -8.64
CA ARG A 294 -2.08 -12.69 -7.44
C ARG A 294 -3.24 -11.74 -7.73
N LEU A 295 -3.41 -11.29 -8.98
CA LEU A 295 -4.55 -10.46 -9.38
C LEU A 295 -5.87 -11.25 -9.20
N PHE A 296 -5.89 -12.51 -9.62
CA PHE A 296 -7.08 -13.37 -9.62
C PHE A 296 -7.45 -13.93 -8.24
N ALA A 297 -6.61 -13.70 -7.22
CA ALA A 297 -6.91 -14.02 -5.82
C ALA A 297 -7.62 -12.88 -5.08
N GLN A 298 -7.84 -11.74 -5.74
CA GLN A 298 -8.51 -10.56 -5.20
C GLN A 298 -9.94 -10.44 -5.77
N ASP A 299 -10.65 -9.37 -5.41
CA ASP A 299 -12.04 -9.15 -5.78
C ASP A 299 -12.16 -8.73 -7.25
N ALA A 300 -12.91 -9.50 -8.05
CA ALA A 300 -13.12 -9.22 -9.46
C ALA A 300 -13.97 -7.97 -9.71
N GLU A 301 -14.95 -7.69 -8.84
CA GLU A 301 -15.83 -6.50 -8.97
C GLU A 301 -15.03 -5.21 -8.80
N LEU A 302 -14.09 -5.20 -7.85
CA LEU A 302 -13.19 -4.06 -7.65
C LEU A 302 -12.42 -3.69 -8.92
N TYR A 303 -11.83 -4.68 -9.61
CA TYR A 303 -11.09 -4.42 -10.84
C TYR A 303 -12.00 -4.03 -11.99
N ALA A 304 -13.19 -4.63 -12.09
CA ALA A 304 -14.18 -4.25 -13.09
C ALA A 304 -14.58 -2.78 -12.94
N ASP A 305 -14.90 -2.35 -11.72
CA ASP A 305 -15.28 -0.97 -11.41
C ASP A 305 -14.13 0.01 -11.71
N ILE A 306 -12.90 -0.30 -11.29
CA ILE A 306 -11.73 0.55 -11.57
C ILE A 306 -11.50 0.70 -13.08
N ILE A 307 -11.57 -0.40 -13.83
CA ILE A 307 -11.31 -0.38 -15.27
C ILE A 307 -12.45 0.35 -16.01
N ALA A 308 -13.70 0.15 -15.60
CA ALA A 308 -14.88 0.72 -16.26
C ALA A 308 -15.25 2.15 -15.82
N ASP A 309 -14.55 2.73 -14.84
CA ASP A 309 -14.93 4.00 -14.22
C ASP A 309 -15.14 5.17 -15.21
N LYS A 310 -14.27 5.31 -16.22
CA LYS A 310 -14.32 6.44 -17.16
C LYS A 310 -13.87 6.11 -18.58
N PRO A 311 -14.35 6.84 -19.62
CA PRO A 311 -14.01 6.59 -21.02
C PRO A 311 -12.51 6.63 -21.34
N GLU A 312 -11.74 7.43 -20.59
CA GLU A 312 -10.29 7.55 -20.72
C GLU A 312 -9.59 6.23 -20.41
N ASN A 313 -10.12 5.43 -19.49
CA ASN A 313 -9.60 4.09 -19.18
C ASN A 313 -9.75 3.17 -20.41
N LEU A 314 -10.91 3.21 -21.08
CA LEU A 314 -11.11 2.45 -22.31
C LEU A 314 -10.20 2.94 -23.44
N ALA A 315 -10.00 4.26 -23.55
CA ALA A 315 -9.13 4.84 -24.55
C ALA A 315 -7.67 4.39 -24.38
N VAL A 316 -7.14 4.38 -23.14
CA VAL A 316 -5.76 3.91 -22.89
C VAL A 316 -5.62 2.41 -23.18
N ILE A 317 -6.62 1.60 -22.85
CA ILE A 317 -6.63 0.16 -23.17
C ILE A 317 -6.60 -0.08 -24.68
N LYS A 318 -7.37 0.68 -25.46
CA LYS A 318 -7.32 0.63 -26.92
C LYS A 318 -5.97 1.06 -27.47
N SER A 319 -5.33 2.08 -26.88
CA SER A 319 -3.97 2.46 -27.29
C SER A 319 -2.94 1.37 -26.99
N LEU A 320 -3.09 0.62 -25.88
CA LEU A 320 -2.24 -0.53 -25.58
C LEU A 320 -2.38 -1.63 -26.65
N GLU A 321 -3.59 -1.89 -27.14
CA GLU A 321 -3.83 -2.82 -28.25
C GLU A 321 -3.06 -2.39 -29.50
N SER A 322 -3.06 -1.09 -29.82
CA SER A 322 -2.29 -0.54 -30.93
C SER A 322 -0.78 -0.75 -30.75
N SER A 323 -0.24 -0.47 -29.56
CA SER A 323 1.17 -0.73 -29.26
C SER A 323 1.53 -2.22 -29.36
N PHE A 324 0.62 -3.12 -28.98
CA PHE A 324 0.82 -4.56 -29.12
C PHE A 324 0.89 -4.99 -30.59
N LYS A 325 -0.01 -4.47 -31.44
CA LYS A 325 0.00 -4.72 -32.90
C LYS A 325 1.28 -4.19 -33.55
N GLU A 326 1.72 -2.99 -33.16
CA GLU A 326 2.98 -2.42 -33.62
C GLU A 326 4.19 -3.29 -33.23
N SER A 327 4.20 -3.78 -31.99
CA SER A 327 5.27 -4.64 -31.47
C SER A 327 5.36 -5.98 -32.21
N ILE A 328 4.22 -6.60 -32.54
CA ILE A 328 4.16 -7.83 -33.34
C ILE A 328 4.76 -7.61 -34.73
N ALA A 329 4.50 -6.46 -35.35
CA ALA A 329 4.95 -6.17 -36.71
C ALA A 329 6.48 -6.19 -36.87
N TYR A 330 7.25 -5.96 -35.81
CA TYR A 330 8.71 -6.14 -35.86
C TYR A 330 9.10 -7.59 -36.14
N PHE A 331 8.41 -8.55 -35.54
CA PHE A 331 8.73 -9.97 -35.67
C PHE A 331 8.15 -10.58 -36.94
N GLU A 332 6.94 -10.19 -37.34
CA GLU A 332 6.34 -10.62 -38.62
C GLU A 332 7.19 -10.21 -39.83
N LYS A 333 7.82 -9.04 -39.76
CA LYS A 333 8.68 -8.49 -40.82
C LYS A 333 10.16 -8.88 -40.67
N GLY A 334 10.53 -9.64 -39.64
CA GLY A 334 11.93 -9.94 -39.32
C GLY A 334 12.79 -8.69 -39.03
N ASN A 335 12.17 -7.57 -38.64
CA ASN A 335 12.81 -6.29 -38.41
C ASN A 335 13.43 -6.21 -37.00
N LYS A 336 14.50 -6.98 -36.77
CA LYS A 336 15.27 -6.97 -35.52
C LYS A 336 15.78 -5.57 -35.16
N GLN A 337 16.26 -4.80 -36.15
CA GLN A 337 16.81 -3.47 -35.89
C GLN A 337 15.73 -2.49 -35.42
N GLY A 338 14.53 -2.57 -35.99
CA GLY A 338 13.38 -1.76 -35.54
C GLY A 338 12.98 -2.08 -34.10
N PHE A 339 12.97 -3.36 -33.73
CA PHE A 339 12.73 -3.74 -32.32
C PHE A 339 13.79 -3.16 -31.38
N ILE A 340 15.08 -3.26 -31.73
CA ILE A 340 16.17 -2.70 -30.90
C ILE A 340 16.01 -1.18 -30.74
N GLN A 341 15.71 -0.46 -31.83
CA GLN A 341 15.50 1.00 -31.77
C GLN A 341 14.31 1.38 -30.88
N ALA A 342 13.20 0.64 -30.97
CA ALA A 342 12.04 0.84 -30.10
C ALA A 342 12.38 0.55 -28.63
N PHE A 343 13.13 -0.53 -28.37
CA PHE A 343 13.59 -0.90 -27.03
C PHE A 343 14.44 0.22 -26.41
N GLU A 344 15.42 0.75 -27.15
CA GLU A 344 16.27 1.85 -26.67
C GLU A 344 15.48 3.15 -26.46
N THR A 345 14.48 3.42 -27.29
CA THR A 345 13.59 4.58 -27.11
C THR A 345 12.79 4.47 -25.80
N VAL A 346 12.30 3.27 -25.49
CA VAL A 346 11.61 3.00 -24.21
C VAL A 346 12.58 3.10 -23.03
N HIS A 347 13.79 2.57 -23.16
CA HIS A 347 14.83 2.70 -22.14
C HIS A 347 15.16 4.17 -21.84
N GLN A 348 15.32 5.01 -22.87
CA GLN A 348 15.55 6.45 -22.72
C GLN A 348 14.40 7.16 -22.00
N TRP A 349 13.15 6.74 -22.24
CA TRP A 349 11.99 7.31 -21.54
C TRP A 349 11.97 6.94 -20.06
N PHE A 350 12.32 5.70 -19.70
CA PHE A 350 12.51 5.31 -18.30
C PHE A 350 13.74 5.99 -17.67
N GLY A 351 14.79 6.24 -18.44
CA GLY A 351 16.03 6.85 -17.99
C GLY A 351 16.66 6.07 -16.84
N ASP A 352 17.15 6.79 -15.83
CA ASP A 352 17.81 6.20 -14.65
C ASP A 352 16.90 5.25 -13.86
N TYR A 353 15.57 5.35 -14.01
CA TYR A 353 14.64 4.42 -13.36
C TYR A 353 14.76 2.99 -13.87
N SER A 354 15.19 2.76 -15.12
CA SER A 354 15.46 1.40 -15.61
C SER A 354 16.44 0.68 -14.70
N GLU A 355 17.54 1.36 -14.36
CA GLU A 355 18.65 0.70 -13.65
C GLU A 355 18.37 0.62 -12.16
N GLN A 356 17.64 1.62 -11.65
CA GLN A 356 17.09 1.58 -10.30
C GLN A 356 16.12 0.40 -10.14
N PHE A 357 15.16 0.20 -11.05
CA PHE A 357 14.20 -0.90 -10.96
C PHE A 357 14.86 -2.28 -11.14
N LEU A 358 15.90 -2.39 -11.98
CA LEU A 358 16.68 -3.62 -12.09
C LEU A 358 17.38 -3.96 -10.78
N LYS A 359 17.99 -2.97 -10.11
CA LYS A 359 18.62 -3.17 -8.80
C LYS A 359 17.61 -3.51 -7.71
N GLU A 360 16.48 -2.79 -7.65
CA GLU A 360 15.42 -3.02 -6.67
C GLU A 360 14.81 -4.43 -6.82
N SER A 361 14.49 -4.84 -8.05
CA SER A 361 13.94 -6.17 -8.32
C SER A 361 14.95 -7.28 -8.01
N SER A 362 16.23 -7.08 -8.31
CA SER A 362 17.29 -8.05 -7.96
C SER A 362 17.38 -8.29 -6.45
N ASN A 363 17.32 -7.22 -5.65
CA ASN A 363 17.33 -7.33 -4.19
C ASN A 363 16.06 -8.02 -3.65
N LEU A 364 14.89 -7.70 -4.21
CA LEU A 364 13.63 -8.37 -3.85
C LEU A 364 13.67 -9.87 -4.16
N LEU A 365 14.26 -10.25 -5.30
CA LEU A 365 14.38 -11.65 -5.71
C LEU A 365 15.35 -12.44 -4.85
N GLN A 366 16.46 -11.84 -4.44
CA GLN A 366 17.39 -12.47 -3.52
C GLN A 366 16.68 -12.81 -2.21
N GLN A 367 15.97 -11.85 -1.63
CA GLN A 367 15.17 -12.07 -0.42
C GLN A 367 14.06 -13.13 -0.64
N ALA A 368 13.38 -13.11 -1.79
CA ALA A 368 12.34 -14.10 -2.09
C ALA A 368 12.88 -15.52 -2.26
N ASN A 369 14.10 -15.67 -2.80
CA ASN A 369 14.74 -16.96 -3.00
C ASN A 369 15.14 -17.61 -1.66
N ASP A 370 15.51 -16.81 -0.66
CA ASP A 370 15.84 -17.29 0.69
C ASP A 370 14.65 -17.97 1.39
N TYR A 371 13.40 -17.63 1.02
CA TYR A 371 12.19 -18.26 1.55
C TYR A 371 11.78 -19.55 0.83
N ARG A 372 12.53 -19.98 -0.20
CA ARG A 372 12.23 -21.19 -0.95
C ARG A 372 12.59 -22.41 -0.08
N LYS A 373 11.57 -23.19 0.29
CA LYS A 373 11.73 -24.47 0.99
C LYS A 373 12.25 -25.56 0.08
#